data_AF-A0A5R8L2U2-F1
#
_entry.id   AF-A0A5R8L2U2-F1
#
_cell.length_a   1.000
_cell.length_b   1.000
_cell.length_c   1.000
_cell.angle_alpha   90.00
_cell.angle_beta   90.00
_cell.angle_gamma   90.00
#
_symmetry.space_group_name_H-M   'P 1'
#
loop_
_entity.id
_entity.type
_entity.pdbx_description
1 polymer ?
#
loop_
_entity_poly.entity_id
_entity_poly.type
_entity_poly.pdbx_seq_one_letter_code
_entity_poly.pdbx_strand_id
1 'polypeptide(L)'
;FWSLSFAVTAATWERLGGFHDAYEGYGAEDTDLAWTARAAGIPLVWTGGADAYHQWHPVSSPPWQHLDDILRNGAAFHRRWGVWPMGGWLEAFAAAGAIELRGATWVRRPSA
;
A
#
# COMPACT_ATOMS: atom_id res chain seq x y z
N PHE A 1 -4.67 3.79 -7.09
CA PHE A 1 -3.52 4.60 -7.53
C PHE A 1 -2.30 3.70 -7.43
N TRP A 2 -1.37 3.80 -8.37
CA TRP A 2 -0.14 3.02 -8.40
C TRP A 2 1.00 3.97 -8.71
N SER A 3 1.97 4.06 -7.80
CA SER A 3 2.99 5.13 -7.80
C SER A 3 4.11 4.93 -8.82
N LEU A 4 4.14 3.81 -9.57
CA LEU A 4 5.22 3.50 -10.51
C LEU A 4 5.44 4.60 -11.56
N SER A 5 4.36 5.22 -12.05
CA SER A 5 4.43 6.33 -13.00
C SER A 5 3.28 7.29 -12.74
N PHE A 6 3.62 8.49 -12.23
CA PHE A 6 2.67 9.57 -12.01
C PHE A 6 3.38 10.92 -12.17
N ALA A 7 2.60 11.98 -12.38
CA ALA A 7 3.11 13.33 -12.45
C ALA A 7 2.28 14.26 -11.56
N VAL A 8 2.94 15.21 -10.91
CA VAL A 8 2.33 16.29 -10.13
C VAL A 8 3.11 17.58 -10.34
N THR A 9 2.49 18.72 -10.09
CA THR A 9 3.25 19.99 -9.98
C THR A 9 4.08 20.00 -8.69
N ALA A 10 5.15 20.80 -8.65
CA ALA A 10 5.94 20.98 -7.44
C ALA A 10 5.09 21.45 -6.24
N ALA A 11 4.18 22.42 -6.47
CA ALA A 11 3.25 22.90 -5.45
C ALA A 11 2.29 21.80 -4.95
N THR A 12 1.83 20.91 -5.84
CA THR A 12 1.03 19.74 -5.44
C THR A 12 1.86 18.76 -4.62
N TRP A 13 3.12 18.52 -4.97
CA TRP A 13 4.02 17.63 -4.23
C TRP A 13 4.28 18.14 -2.80
N GLU A 14 4.54 19.44 -2.66
CA GLU A 14 4.70 20.09 -1.35
C GLU A 14 3.43 19.96 -0.49
N ARG A 15 2.24 20.14 -1.11
CA ARG A 15 0.95 19.94 -0.44
C ARG A 15 0.71 18.49 -0.01
N LEU A 16 1.23 17.52 -0.75
CA LEU A 16 1.14 16.10 -0.39
C LEU A 16 2.09 15.73 0.76
N GLY A 17 3.18 16.48 0.94
CA GLY A 17 4.22 16.16 1.93
C GLY A 17 5.08 14.95 1.54
N GLY A 18 4.99 14.49 0.29
CA GLY A 18 5.69 13.30 -0.20
C GLY A 18 5.10 11.98 0.31
N PHE A 19 5.84 10.89 0.11
CA PHE A 19 5.50 9.60 0.72
C PHE A 19 5.75 9.64 2.22
N HIS A 20 4.87 9.01 3.00
CA HIS A 20 5.10 8.88 4.43
C HIS A 20 6.26 7.94 4.71
N ASP A 21 7.13 8.33 5.62
CA ASP A 21 8.34 7.61 6.04
C ASP A 21 8.10 6.33 6.87
N ALA A 22 6.85 6.00 7.20
CA ALA A 22 6.51 4.84 8.03
C ALA A 22 6.43 3.54 7.21
N TYR A 23 6.50 3.65 5.88
CA TYR A 23 6.45 2.54 4.95
C TYR A 23 7.87 2.17 4.50
N GLU A 24 8.19 0.90 4.61
CA GLU A 24 9.47 0.32 4.22
C GLU A 24 9.18 -0.97 3.43
N GLY A 25 10.11 -1.42 2.58
CA GLY A 25 9.89 -2.63 1.78
C GLY A 25 8.70 -2.47 0.83
N TYR A 26 7.76 -3.42 0.86
CA TYR A 26 6.69 -3.50 -0.13
C TYR A 26 5.29 -3.27 0.45
N GLY A 27 4.53 -2.37 -0.19
CA GLY A 27 3.08 -2.25 -0.06
C GLY A 27 2.58 -1.09 0.80
N ALA A 28 1.35 -0.64 0.51
CA ALA A 28 0.59 0.43 1.16
C ALA A 28 1.09 1.87 0.95
N GLU A 29 2.33 2.10 0.53
CA GLU A 29 2.93 3.43 0.42
C GLU A 29 2.24 4.28 -0.68
N ASP A 30 1.93 3.65 -1.82
CA ASP A 30 1.20 4.29 -2.91
C ASP A 30 -0.26 4.58 -2.52
N THR A 31 -0.87 3.65 -1.80
CA THR A 31 -2.22 3.76 -1.28
C THR A 31 -2.30 4.90 -0.27
N ASP A 32 -1.31 5.05 0.61
CA ASP A 32 -1.23 6.16 1.58
C ASP A 32 -1.09 7.50 0.88
N LEU A 33 -0.24 7.60 -0.14
CA LEU A 33 -0.09 8.84 -0.92
C LEU A 33 -1.42 9.23 -1.56
N ALA A 34 -2.17 8.27 -2.13
CA ALA A 34 -3.47 8.53 -2.72
C ALA A 34 -4.55 8.91 -1.69
N TRP A 35 -4.50 8.33 -0.49
CA TRP A 35 -5.42 8.70 0.59
C TRP A 35 -5.09 10.06 1.19
N THR A 36 -3.81 10.41 1.26
CA THR A 36 -3.35 11.76 1.59
C THR A 36 -3.84 12.78 0.57
N ALA A 37 -3.72 12.48 -0.73
CA ALA A 37 -4.28 13.30 -1.81
C ALA A 37 -5.80 13.48 -1.65
N ARG A 38 -6.53 12.39 -1.41
CA ARG A 38 -7.98 12.42 -1.16
C ARG A 38 -8.33 13.31 0.03
N ALA A 39 -7.65 13.15 1.17
CA ALA A 39 -7.89 13.94 2.38
C ALA A 39 -7.60 15.44 2.15
N ALA A 40 -6.62 15.76 1.30
CA ALA A 40 -6.26 17.12 0.91
C ALA A 40 -7.14 17.70 -0.23
N GLY A 41 -8.14 16.96 -0.71
CA GLY A 41 -9.00 17.38 -1.82
C GLY A 41 -8.28 17.46 -3.17
N ILE A 42 -7.16 16.75 -3.34
CA ILE A 42 -6.38 16.70 -4.57
C ILE A 42 -6.93 15.57 -5.45
N PRO A 43 -7.44 15.86 -6.66
CA PRO A 43 -8.02 14.85 -7.52
C PRO A 43 -6.94 13.98 -8.17
N LEU A 44 -7.28 12.71 -8.38
CA LEU A 44 -6.56 11.81 -9.27
C LEU A 44 -7.13 11.97 -10.69
N VAL A 45 -6.28 12.30 -11.65
CA VAL A 45 -6.68 12.53 -13.05
C VAL A 45 -5.96 11.57 -13.98
N TRP A 46 -6.61 11.24 -15.10
CA TRP A 46 -6.03 10.41 -16.16
C TRP A 46 -5.58 11.31 -17.31
N THR A 47 -4.32 11.19 -17.71
CA THR A 47 -3.74 11.94 -18.83
C THR A 47 -3.65 11.05 -20.06
N GLY A 48 -4.45 11.35 -21.08
CA GLY A 48 -4.36 10.65 -22.37
C GLY A 48 -3.02 10.89 -23.05
N GLY A 49 -2.47 9.86 -23.70
CA GLY A 49 -1.17 9.93 -24.40
C GLY A 49 0.06 9.91 -23.51
N ALA A 50 -0.11 9.76 -22.19
CA ALA A 50 0.99 9.55 -21.24
C ALA A 50 1.26 8.04 -21.06
N ASP A 51 1.64 7.38 -22.15
CA ASP A 51 1.87 5.94 -22.16
C ASP A 51 3.14 5.59 -21.34
N ALA A 52 3.00 4.63 -20.43
CA ALA A 52 4.11 4.09 -19.65
C ALA A 52 4.10 2.56 -19.72
N TYR A 53 5.26 1.98 -20.05
CA TYR A 53 5.43 0.53 -20.07
C TYR A 53 6.05 0.08 -18.75
N HIS A 54 5.39 -0.86 -18.08
CA HIS A 54 5.98 -1.58 -16.97
C HIS A 54 6.68 -2.83 -17.49
N GLN A 55 7.98 -2.95 -17.26
CA GLN A 55 8.69 -4.18 -17.58
C GLN A 55 8.11 -5.30 -16.72
N TRP A 56 7.52 -6.29 -17.37
CA TRP A 56 7.00 -7.45 -16.67
C TRP A 56 8.13 -8.21 -15.97
N HIS A 57 7.83 -8.68 -14.77
CA HIS A 57 8.65 -9.61 -14.01
C HIS A 57 7.73 -10.61 -13.28
N PRO A 58 8.21 -11.81 -12.92
CA PRO A 58 7.43 -12.75 -12.11
C PRO A 58 6.99 -12.12 -10.79
N VAL A 59 5.75 -12.40 -10.40
CA VAL A 59 5.15 -12.00 -9.12
C VAL A 59 4.33 -13.16 -8.57
N SER A 60 4.13 -13.22 -7.25
CA SER A 60 3.14 -14.10 -6.63
C SER A 60 1.97 -13.28 -6.10
N SER A 61 0.79 -13.91 -6.02
CA SER A 61 -0.40 -13.31 -5.40
C SER A 61 -1.02 -14.33 -4.42
N PRO A 62 -0.98 -14.09 -3.09
CA PRO A 62 -0.38 -12.92 -2.46
C PRO A 62 1.18 -12.92 -2.57
N PRO A 63 1.83 -11.77 -2.39
CA PRO A 63 3.29 -11.65 -2.45
C PRO A 63 3.93 -12.21 -1.17
N TRP A 64 4.07 -13.54 -1.08
CA TRP A 64 4.54 -14.27 0.10
C TRP A 64 5.89 -13.79 0.63
N GLN A 65 6.78 -13.38 -0.27
CA GLN A 65 8.10 -12.83 0.07
C GLN A 65 8.02 -11.49 0.80
N HIS A 66 6.87 -10.81 0.75
CA HIS A 66 6.63 -9.51 1.39
C HIS A 66 5.61 -9.59 2.54
N LEU A 67 5.32 -10.78 3.06
CA LEU A 67 4.32 -10.94 4.12
C LEU A 67 4.58 -10.02 5.33
N ASP A 68 5.83 -9.96 5.82
CA ASP A 68 6.18 -9.13 6.98
C ASP A 68 6.07 -7.64 6.66
N ASP A 69 6.47 -7.22 5.46
CA ASP A 69 6.32 -5.84 5.00
C ASP A 69 4.84 -5.45 4.96
N ILE A 70 3.98 -6.32 4.43
CA ILE A 70 2.54 -6.10 4.34
C ILE A 70 1.90 -5.98 5.71
N LEU A 71 2.30 -6.79 6.69
CA LEU A 71 1.80 -6.67 8.06
C LEU A 71 2.25 -5.34 8.71
N ARG A 72 3.54 -5.00 8.59
CA ARG A 72 4.11 -3.78 9.16
C ARG A 72 3.51 -2.52 8.54
N ASN A 73 3.49 -2.45 7.20
CA ASN A 73 2.93 -1.35 6.43
C ASN A 73 1.41 -1.26 6.60
N GLY A 74 0.71 -2.41 6.61
CA GLY A 74 -0.72 -2.46 6.88
C GLY A 74 -1.08 -1.89 8.25
N ALA A 75 -0.27 -2.18 9.28
CA ALA A 75 -0.46 -1.62 10.61
C ALA A 75 -0.20 -0.09 10.63
N ALA A 76 0.80 0.39 9.90
CA ALA A 76 1.07 1.83 9.76
C ALA A 76 -0.10 2.56 9.08
N PHE A 77 -0.62 2.01 7.99
CA PHE A 77 -1.79 2.54 7.30
C PHE A 77 -3.04 2.51 8.19
N HIS A 78 -3.28 1.41 8.90
CA HIS A 78 -4.42 1.29 9.83
C HIS A 78 -4.34 2.33 10.96
N ARG A 79 -3.15 2.64 11.50
CA ARG A 79 -3.00 3.73 12.48
C ARG A 79 -3.35 5.10 11.90
N ARG A 80 -3.06 5.34 10.62
CA ARG A 80 -3.31 6.63 9.95
C ARG A 80 -4.77 6.80 9.53
N TRP A 81 -5.41 5.73 9.07
CA TRP A 81 -6.69 5.81 8.37
C TRP A 81 -7.81 4.96 8.97
N GLY A 82 -7.53 4.19 10.02
CA GLY A 82 -8.51 3.37 10.74
C GLY A 82 -9.01 2.14 9.98
N VAL A 83 -8.40 1.81 8.84
CA VAL A 83 -8.73 0.63 8.03
C VAL A 83 -7.47 -0.07 7.54
N TRP A 84 -7.53 -1.38 7.29
CA TRP A 84 -6.39 -2.11 6.74
C TRP A 84 -6.35 -2.04 5.21
N PRO A 85 -5.19 -1.73 4.60
CA PRO A 85 -5.02 -1.81 3.16
C PRO A 85 -4.81 -3.28 2.74
N MET A 86 -4.84 -3.56 1.43
CA MET A 86 -4.49 -4.89 0.88
C MET A 86 -5.32 -6.06 1.45
N GLY A 87 -6.60 -5.83 1.76
CA GLY A 87 -7.50 -6.81 2.41
C GLY A 87 -7.48 -8.20 1.77
N GLY A 88 -7.54 -8.29 0.44
CA GLY A 88 -7.50 -9.60 -0.25
C GLY A 88 -6.20 -10.38 -0.04
N TRP A 89 -5.05 -9.72 0.13
CA TRP A 89 -3.80 -10.40 0.47
C TRP A 89 -3.78 -10.83 1.93
N LEU A 90 -4.26 -9.98 2.85
CA LEU A 90 -4.38 -10.32 4.27
C LEU A 90 -5.28 -11.53 4.49
N GLU A 91 -6.44 -11.55 3.82
CA GLU A 91 -7.37 -12.69 3.85
C GLU A 91 -6.73 -13.96 3.29
N ALA A 92 -6.00 -13.87 2.17
CA ALA A 92 -5.30 -15.03 1.60
C ALA A 92 -4.19 -15.58 2.52
N PHE A 93 -3.40 -14.70 3.14
CA PHE A 93 -2.40 -15.11 4.13
C PHE A 93 -3.06 -15.75 5.36
N ALA A 94 -4.20 -15.23 5.81
CA ALA A 94 -4.94 -15.77 6.95
C ALA A 94 -5.55 -17.15 6.63
N ALA A 95 -6.16 -17.30 5.45
CA ALA A 95 -6.73 -18.56 5.00
C ALA A 95 -5.69 -19.68 4.88
N ALA A 96 -4.47 -19.33 4.49
CA ALA A 96 -3.31 -20.23 4.47
C ALA A 96 -2.68 -20.46 5.86
N GLY A 97 -3.21 -19.85 6.92
CA GLY A 97 -2.75 -20.02 8.28
C GLY A 97 -1.43 -19.33 8.61
N ALA A 98 -0.98 -18.37 7.80
CA ALA A 98 0.28 -17.65 8.02
C ALA A 98 0.14 -16.45 8.97
N ILE A 99 -1.06 -15.85 9.03
CA ILE A 99 -1.38 -14.72 9.89
C ILE A 99 -2.74 -14.95 10.58
N GLU A 100 -3.00 -14.23 11.65
CA GLU A 100 -4.30 -14.22 12.32
C GLU A 100 -4.66 -12.82 12.80
N LEU A 101 -5.96 -12.55 12.94
CA LEU A 101 -6.45 -11.31 13.50
C LEU A 101 -6.51 -11.43 15.03
N ARG A 102 -5.72 -10.63 15.75
CA ARG A 102 -5.80 -10.50 17.21
C ARG A 102 -6.39 -9.14 17.56
N GLY A 103 -7.63 -9.14 18.03
CA GLY A 103 -8.39 -7.91 18.19
C GLY A 103 -8.63 -7.24 16.83
N ALA A 104 -8.09 -6.03 16.63
CA ALA A 104 -8.17 -5.29 15.37
C ALA A 104 -6.85 -5.33 14.56
N THR A 105 -5.88 -6.16 14.96
CA THR A 105 -4.53 -6.18 14.37
C THR A 105 -4.21 -7.52 13.74
N TRP A 106 -3.80 -7.50 12.47
CA TRP A 106 -3.23 -8.68 11.82
C TRP A 106 -1.82 -8.93 12.33
N VAL A 107 -1.55 -10.17 12.76
CA VAL A 107 -0.24 -10.58 13.26
C VAL A 107 0.19 -11.90 12.64
N ARG A 108 1.50 -12.09 12.48
CA ARG A 108 2.06 -13.35 11.98
C ARG A 108 1.83 -14.47 12.99
N ARG A 109 1.41 -15.65 12.51
CA ARG A 109 1.36 -16.86 13.33
C ARG A 109 2.79 -17.41 13.49
N PRO A 110 3.16 -17.94 14.66
CA PRO A 110 4.42 -18.63 14.82
C PRO A 110 4.55 -19.72 13.75
N SER A 111 5.71 -19.81 13.10
CA SER A 111 6.00 -21.00 12.30
C SER A 111 6.07 -22.20 13.23
N ALA A 112 5.47 -23.32 12.83
CA ALA A 112 5.51 -24.58 13.57
C ALA A 112 6.94 -25.11 13.72
#